data_AF-A0A518EQW5-F1
#
_entry.id   AF-A0A518EQW5-F1
#
_cell.length_a   1.000
_cell.length_b   1.000
_cell.length_c   1.000
_cell.angle_alpha   90.00
_cell.angle_beta   90.00
_cell.angle_gamma   90.00
#
_symmetry.space_group_name_H-M   'P 1'
#
loop_
_entity.id
_entity.type
_entity.pdbx_description
1 polymer ?
#
loop_
_entity_poly.entity_id
_entity_poly.type
_entity_poly.pdbx_seq_one_letter_code
_entity_poly.pdbx_strand_id
1 'polypeptide(L)'
;MNHPSSRQFLPAPLRQPLLAGLAALALAPLAAAQGQDLIIPSGSTVVYNTAVSGPIEVNRFIIERDATFAVVGTLPLKISAASVEIDGTLSASGQNNSGVTTLNTTNQPSIGSPGAAGGGSGGTGSVLTNASTPAGLPGDEAYGIQFPGLPPGGGQGGETGYAPLGPMAKENRRGAGGGGGALAANQPVSMDPFAEENIGLIALPGMDGGPNGTGAISGTMRAAGGLPGLPVFQDGNPDNDFWGMKVTPTGTIIGEVRRPLPGRGGGAGGDAVASATFPLSPFFAGGDEKGAGGGGGGGLVLIVARTFRLGEEGRLMANGGHGGGGENTIFFDRVGGGSGGGSGGWIVLESPMMNLSQASDASITALGGRGGEGRENRFPGGPFGNDIPGAGGNGGPGVIQLHVPTGQPSMILLPPNKTLEDLTQPDAHVLLPALTQ
;
A
#
# COMPACT_ATOMS: atom_id res chain seq x y z
N MET A 1 18.49 -13.30 -69.05
CA MET A 1 18.62 -13.62 -67.61
C MET A 1 17.60 -12.78 -66.88
N ASN A 2 16.49 -13.41 -66.47
CA ASN A 2 15.32 -12.72 -65.92
C ASN A 2 15.48 -12.50 -64.42
N HIS A 3 15.39 -11.23 -64.00
CA HIS A 3 15.31 -10.82 -62.60
C HIS A 3 13.93 -11.16 -62.02
N PRO A 4 13.83 -11.64 -60.76
CA PRO A 4 12.56 -11.76 -60.07
C PRO A 4 12.12 -10.42 -59.46
N SER A 5 10.81 -10.18 -59.55
CA SER A 5 10.07 -9.01 -59.09
C SER A 5 9.90 -8.98 -57.57
N SER A 6 10.20 -7.82 -56.98
CA SER A 6 9.94 -7.48 -55.58
C SER A 6 8.46 -7.17 -55.37
N ARG A 7 7.77 -7.95 -54.52
CA ARG A 7 6.44 -7.60 -53.99
C ARG A 7 6.63 -6.66 -52.80
N GLN A 8 6.20 -5.41 -52.94
CA GLN A 8 6.03 -4.46 -51.85
C GLN A 8 4.83 -4.88 -50.98
N PHE A 9 5.07 -5.15 -49.70
CA PHE A 9 4.03 -5.22 -48.68
C PHE A 9 3.74 -3.80 -48.19
N LEU A 10 2.50 -3.33 -48.38
CA LEU A 10 2.00 -2.11 -47.72
C LEU A 10 1.46 -2.50 -46.33
N PRO A 11 1.85 -1.80 -45.24
CA PRO A 11 1.27 -2.03 -43.92
C PRO A 11 -0.15 -1.46 -43.84
N ALA A 12 -1.06 -2.23 -43.24
CA ALA A 12 -2.42 -1.80 -42.93
C ALA A 12 -2.41 -0.67 -41.88
N PRO A 13 -3.36 0.29 -41.93
CA PRO A 13 -3.42 1.38 -40.97
C PRO A 13 -3.81 0.87 -39.57
N LEU A 14 -2.96 1.16 -38.60
CA LEU A 14 -3.23 1.01 -37.17
C LEU A 14 -4.43 1.88 -36.78
N ARG A 15 -5.53 1.24 -36.37
CA ARG A 15 -6.63 1.92 -35.69
C ARG A 15 -6.18 2.29 -34.28
N GLN A 16 -6.00 3.58 -34.02
CA GLN A 16 -5.85 4.11 -32.66
C GLN A 16 -7.19 3.95 -31.91
N PRO A 17 -7.22 3.40 -30.69
CA PRO A 17 -8.40 3.51 -29.85
C PRO A 17 -8.55 4.97 -29.38
N LEU A 18 -9.77 5.49 -29.55
CA LEU A 18 -10.20 6.75 -28.97
C LEU A 18 -10.01 6.71 -27.45
N LEU A 19 -9.16 7.59 -26.92
CA LEU A 19 -9.16 7.91 -25.50
C LEU A 19 -10.52 8.50 -25.13
N ALA A 20 -11.32 7.75 -24.39
CA ALA A 20 -12.47 8.30 -23.68
C ALA A 20 -11.94 9.23 -22.57
N GLY A 21 -12.25 10.51 -22.66
CA GLY A 21 -11.89 11.51 -21.65
C GLY A 21 -12.64 11.24 -20.35
N LEU A 22 -11.92 10.83 -19.31
CA LEU A 22 -12.41 10.84 -17.93
C LEU A 22 -12.57 12.31 -17.48
N ALA A 23 -13.79 12.81 -17.51
CA ALA A 23 -14.13 14.05 -16.85
C ALA A 23 -14.24 13.78 -15.34
N ALA A 24 -13.18 14.07 -14.59
CA ALA A 24 -13.25 14.13 -13.13
C ALA A 24 -14.18 15.31 -12.76
N LEU A 25 -15.40 15.01 -12.33
CA LEU A 25 -16.25 16.02 -11.70
C LEU A 25 -15.63 16.39 -10.36
N ALA A 26 -14.92 17.52 -10.33
CA ALA A 26 -14.57 18.20 -9.10
C ALA A 26 -15.88 18.66 -8.46
N LEU A 27 -16.41 17.86 -7.54
CA LEU A 27 -17.54 18.27 -6.72
C LEU A 27 -17.09 19.47 -5.88
N ALA A 28 -17.81 20.58 -6.04
CA ALA A 28 -17.90 21.61 -5.00
C ALA A 28 -18.13 20.90 -3.65
N PRO A 29 -17.64 21.44 -2.52
CA PRO A 29 -17.66 20.72 -1.25
C PRO A 29 -19.04 20.14 -1.03
N LEU A 30 -19.14 18.81 -1.09
CA LEU A 30 -20.25 18.04 -0.55
C LEU A 30 -20.23 18.29 0.96
N ALA A 31 -20.63 19.49 1.36
CA ALA A 31 -21.20 19.69 2.66
C ALA A 31 -22.51 18.90 2.60
N ALA A 32 -22.44 17.62 2.92
CA ALA A 32 -23.60 16.76 3.00
C ALA A 32 -24.54 17.43 3.99
N ALA A 33 -25.61 18.05 3.48
CA ALA A 33 -26.69 18.51 4.32
C ALA A 33 -27.22 17.26 5.03
N GLN A 34 -27.15 17.25 6.36
CA GLN A 34 -27.60 16.13 7.18
C GLN A 34 -28.96 15.63 6.69
N GLY A 35 -29.05 14.34 6.37
CA GLY A 35 -30.30 13.68 6.01
C GLY A 35 -30.66 13.68 4.52
N GLN A 36 -29.83 14.19 3.62
CA GLN A 36 -29.98 13.93 2.17
C GLN A 36 -29.35 12.59 1.77
N ASP A 37 -29.73 12.05 0.61
CA ASP A 37 -29.06 10.89 0.02
C ASP A 37 -27.78 11.33 -0.72
N LEU A 38 -26.72 10.53 -0.63
CA LEU A 38 -25.51 10.65 -1.45
C LEU A 38 -25.45 9.46 -2.39
N ILE A 39 -25.55 9.73 -3.69
CA ILE A 39 -25.53 8.73 -4.75
C ILE A 39 -24.33 9.02 -5.66
N ILE A 40 -23.46 8.03 -5.82
CA ILE A 40 -22.36 8.07 -6.77
C ILE A 40 -22.83 7.32 -8.03
N PRO A 41 -23.15 8.04 -9.12
CA PRO A 41 -23.84 7.46 -10.25
C PRO A 41 -22.93 6.52 -11.05
N SER A 42 -23.54 5.56 -11.75
CA SER A 42 -22.84 4.59 -12.58
C SER A 42 -21.91 5.25 -13.61
N GLY A 43 -20.71 4.68 -13.78
CA GLY A 43 -19.68 5.19 -14.70
C GLY A 43 -18.98 6.47 -14.24
N SER A 44 -19.23 6.93 -13.00
CA SER A 44 -18.58 8.12 -12.46
C SER A 44 -17.46 7.79 -11.48
N THR A 45 -16.52 8.72 -11.31
CA THR A 45 -15.54 8.70 -10.22
C THR A 45 -15.67 9.97 -9.41
N VAL A 46 -15.88 9.82 -8.10
CA VAL A 46 -15.90 10.89 -7.13
C VAL A 46 -14.68 10.77 -6.24
N VAL A 47 -13.90 11.86 -6.13
CA VAL A 47 -12.77 11.95 -5.20
C VAL A 47 -13.22 12.69 -3.95
N TYR A 48 -13.21 12.02 -2.81
CA TYR A 48 -13.57 12.56 -1.51
C TYR A 48 -12.33 12.85 -0.66
N ASN A 49 -12.11 14.11 -0.30
CA ASN A 49 -10.96 14.52 0.50
C ASN A 49 -11.34 14.72 1.97
N THR A 50 -11.02 13.71 2.78
CA THR A 50 -11.29 13.67 4.23
C THR A 50 -10.68 14.85 5.01
N ALA A 51 -9.58 15.45 4.51
CA ALA A 51 -8.92 16.57 5.18
C ALA A 51 -9.76 17.87 5.14
N VAL A 52 -10.70 18.00 4.20
CA VAL A 52 -11.50 19.22 4.00
C VAL A 52 -13.01 18.98 4.04
N SER A 53 -13.47 17.74 3.86
CA SER A 53 -14.90 17.42 3.70
C SER A 53 -15.60 16.90 4.97
N GLY A 54 -14.88 16.58 6.04
CA GLY A 54 -15.46 16.13 7.32
C GLY A 54 -16.07 14.71 7.25
N PRO A 55 -16.94 14.33 8.21
CA PRO A 55 -17.74 13.10 8.14
C PRO A 55 -18.90 13.20 7.14
N ILE A 56 -19.35 12.06 6.61
CA ILE A 56 -20.55 11.93 5.76
C ILE A 56 -21.73 11.49 6.62
N GLU A 57 -22.76 12.33 6.70
CA GLU A 57 -23.99 12.07 7.46
C GLU A 57 -25.21 12.20 6.54
N VAL A 58 -25.71 11.06 6.04
CA VAL A 58 -26.70 10.99 4.96
C VAL A 58 -27.84 10.04 5.32
N ASN A 59 -28.95 10.11 4.61
CA ASN A 59 -30.00 9.10 4.77
C ASN A 59 -29.59 7.79 4.05
N ARG A 60 -29.28 7.87 2.76
CA ARG A 60 -28.70 6.77 1.98
C ARG A 60 -27.33 7.14 1.44
N PHE A 61 -26.39 6.21 1.54
CA PHE A 61 -25.11 6.28 0.83
C PHE A 61 -25.08 5.15 -0.21
N ILE A 62 -25.05 5.52 -1.49
CA ILE A 62 -25.16 4.57 -2.61
C ILE A 62 -23.97 4.77 -3.54
N ILE A 63 -23.25 3.70 -3.83
CA ILE A 63 -22.29 3.64 -4.93
C ILE A 63 -22.87 2.69 -5.96
N GLU A 64 -23.33 3.23 -7.09
CA GLU A 64 -23.89 2.41 -8.16
C GLU A 64 -22.81 1.57 -8.86
N ARG A 65 -23.24 0.57 -9.62
CA ARG A 65 -22.35 -0.26 -10.45
C ARG A 65 -21.45 0.58 -11.34
N ASP A 66 -20.20 0.16 -11.52
CA ASP A 66 -19.17 0.86 -12.31
C ASP A 66 -18.80 2.26 -11.78
N ALA A 67 -19.34 2.67 -10.64
CA ALA A 67 -18.98 3.92 -9.99
C ALA A 67 -17.80 3.71 -9.02
N THR A 68 -16.98 4.74 -8.85
CA THR A 68 -15.87 4.75 -7.89
C THR A 68 -15.99 5.94 -6.95
N PHE A 69 -16.01 5.66 -5.65
CA PHE A 69 -15.81 6.62 -4.58
C PHE A 69 -14.38 6.48 -4.04
N ALA A 70 -13.48 7.31 -4.56
CA ALA A 70 -12.06 7.31 -4.20
C ALA A 70 -11.80 8.29 -3.06
N VAL A 71 -11.17 7.82 -2.00
CA VAL A 71 -10.98 8.57 -0.77
C VAL A 71 -9.52 8.97 -0.64
N VAL A 72 -9.27 10.24 -0.37
CA VAL A 72 -7.94 10.81 -0.14
C VAL A 72 -7.93 11.64 1.14
N GLY A 73 -6.74 12.08 1.54
CA GLY A 73 -6.56 12.99 2.68
C GLY A 73 -6.10 12.29 3.96
N THR A 74 -5.84 13.11 4.97
CA THR A 74 -5.11 12.73 6.19
C THR A 74 -6.02 12.40 7.38
N LEU A 75 -7.34 12.36 7.20
CA LEU A 75 -8.31 12.05 8.25
C LEU A 75 -9.10 10.77 7.91
N PRO A 76 -9.65 10.05 8.89
CA PRO A 76 -10.45 8.85 8.63
C PRO A 76 -11.68 9.16 7.77
N LEU A 77 -12.09 8.21 6.94
CA LEU A 77 -13.42 8.25 6.33
C LEU A 77 -14.44 7.80 7.37
N LYS A 78 -15.43 8.64 7.62
CA LYS A 78 -16.56 8.34 8.51
C LYS A 78 -17.86 8.49 7.75
N ILE A 79 -18.66 7.43 7.72
CA ILE A 79 -19.98 7.41 7.10
C ILE A 79 -21.00 6.99 8.16
N SER A 80 -22.00 7.83 8.38
CA SER A 80 -23.20 7.50 9.16
C SER A 80 -24.41 7.62 8.25
N ALA A 81 -25.14 6.52 8.06
CA ALA A 81 -26.31 6.50 7.21
C ALA A 81 -27.44 5.60 7.74
N ALA A 82 -28.67 5.81 7.27
CA ALA A 82 -29.72 4.83 7.50
C ALA A 82 -29.48 3.57 6.65
N SER A 83 -29.11 3.74 5.37
CA SER A 83 -28.74 2.64 4.48
C SER A 83 -27.43 2.92 3.74
N VAL A 84 -26.59 1.90 3.63
CA VAL A 84 -25.39 1.88 2.79
C VAL A 84 -25.53 0.77 1.76
N GLU A 85 -25.37 1.12 0.49
CA GLU A 85 -25.44 0.20 -0.65
C GLU A 85 -24.22 0.42 -1.56
N ILE A 86 -23.39 -0.61 -1.72
CA ILE A 86 -22.17 -0.52 -2.55
C ILE A 86 -22.27 -1.59 -3.64
N ASP A 87 -22.58 -1.16 -4.87
CA ASP A 87 -22.54 -1.96 -6.09
C ASP A 87 -21.31 -1.64 -6.97
N GLY A 88 -20.67 -0.49 -6.74
CA GLY A 88 -19.38 -0.11 -7.34
C GLY A 88 -18.22 -0.23 -6.35
N THR A 89 -17.24 0.67 -6.45
CA THR A 89 -16.02 0.64 -5.61
C THR A 89 -15.98 1.79 -4.62
N LEU A 90 -15.81 1.49 -3.33
CA LEU A 90 -15.30 2.41 -2.33
C LEU A 90 -13.82 2.09 -2.10
N SER A 91 -12.92 3.03 -2.40
CA SER A 91 -11.48 2.83 -2.20
C SER A 91 -10.88 3.92 -1.32
N ALA A 92 -10.35 3.52 -0.18
CA ALA A 92 -9.44 4.28 0.67
C ALA A 92 -8.03 3.68 0.61
N SER A 93 -7.59 3.25 -0.58
CA SER A 93 -6.28 2.65 -0.77
C SER A 93 -5.17 3.70 -0.88
N GLY A 94 -4.00 3.41 -0.31
CA GLY A 94 -2.81 4.24 -0.44
C GLY A 94 -2.31 4.32 -1.88
N GLN A 95 -1.60 5.40 -2.23
CA GLN A 95 -1.12 5.58 -3.59
C GLN A 95 0.16 4.78 -3.86
N ASN A 96 0.24 4.24 -5.08
CA ASN A 96 1.44 3.58 -5.59
C ASN A 96 2.55 4.60 -5.87
N ASN A 97 3.81 4.20 -5.73
CA ASN A 97 4.96 4.97 -6.19
C ASN A 97 5.37 4.51 -7.58
N SER A 98 5.51 5.45 -8.52
CA SER A 98 5.92 5.14 -9.90
C SER A 98 7.39 4.73 -10.03
N GLY A 99 8.17 4.87 -8.97
CA GLY A 99 9.62 4.74 -8.98
C GLY A 99 10.32 5.93 -9.62
N VAL A 100 11.63 5.80 -9.76
CA VAL A 100 12.48 6.81 -10.39
C VAL A 100 12.40 6.67 -11.91
N THR A 101 12.07 7.77 -12.58
CA THR A 101 11.94 7.85 -14.05
C THR A 101 12.96 8.81 -14.68
N THR A 102 13.76 9.50 -13.87
CA THR A 102 14.81 10.42 -14.28
C THR A 102 16.18 9.80 -14.09
N LEU A 103 17.19 10.30 -14.82
CA LEU A 103 18.58 9.84 -14.76
C LEU A 103 19.51 10.95 -14.25
N ASN A 104 20.50 10.59 -13.44
CA ASN A 104 21.50 11.48 -12.83
C ASN A 104 20.87 12.61 -12.03
N THR A 105 19.87 12.26 -11.19
CA THR A 105 19.05 13.22 -10.43
C THR A 105 19.07 12.97 -8.93
N THR A 106 20.16 12.44 -8.39
CA THR A 106 20.32 12.23 -6.93
C THR A 106 20.30 13.52 -6.11
N ASN A 107 20.42 14.68 -6.74
CA ASN A 107 20.14 15.97 -6.11
C ASN A 107 18.65 16.34 -6.02
N GLN A 108 17.75 15.50 -6.54
CA GLN A 108 16.29 15.69 -6.52
C GLN A 108 15.64 14.54 -5.73
N PRO A 109 15.09 14.79 -4.54
CA PRO A 109 14.48 13.74 -3.73
C PRO A 109 13.37 12.96 -4.45
N SER A 110 13.30 11.65 -4.21
CA SER A 110 12.18 10.78 -4.62
C SER A 110 11.13 10.77 -3.53
N ILE A 111 10.16 11.68 -3.61
CA ILE A 111 9.08 11.76 -2.62
C ILE A 111 8.27 10.46 -2.62
N GLY A 112 7.98 9.94 -1.43
CA GLY A 112 7.10 8.79 -1.25
C GLY A 112 5.63 9.12 -1.55
N SER A 113 4.86 8.11 -1.88
CA SER A 113 3.45 8.29 -2.25
C SER A 113 2.57 8.52 -1.02
N PRO A 114 1.55 9.37 -1.11
CA PRO A 114 0.67 9.64 0.03
C PRO A 114 -0.20 8.42 0.35
N GLY A 115 -0.51 8.25 1.63
CA GLY A 115 -1.58 7.35 2.07
C GLY A 115 -2.98 7.94 1.80
N ALA A 116 -4.02 7.19 2.15
CA ALA A 116 -5.41 7.60 2.01
C ALA A 116 -6.15 7.55 3.36
N ALA A 117 -7.18 8.38 3.56
CA ALA A 117 -8.02 8.43 4.75
C ALA A 117 -7.26 8.29 6.09
N GLY A 118 -6.17 9.06 6.25
CA GLY A 118 -5.30 9.02 7.42
C GLY A 118 -4.13 8.04 7.35
N GLY A 119 -4.00 7.25 6.28
CA GLY A 119 -2.83 6.40 6.03
C GLY A 119 -1.53 7.20 5.92
N GLY A 120 -0.44 6.62 6.41
CA GLY A 120 0.89 7.23 6.35
C GLY A 120 1.44 7.34 4.93
N SER A 121 2.26 8.35 4.66
CA SER A 121 2.98 8.49 3.39
C SER A 121 4.17 7.53 3.33
N GLY A 122 4.58 7.13 2.13
CA GLY A 122 5.84 6.42 1.93
C GLY A 122 7.06 7.31 2.23
N GLY A 123 8.19 6.67 2.54
CA GLY A 123 9.45 7.35 2.79
C GLY A 123 10.02 8.04 1.54
N THR A 124 10.92 9.00 1.75
CA THR A 124 11.59 9.74 0.65
C THR A 124 13.00 9.20 0.40
N GLY A 125 13.33 8.91 -0.86
CA GLY A 125 14.69 8.52 -1.31
C GLY A 125 15.53 9.74 -1.74
N SER A 126 16.87 9.61 -1.74
CA SER A 126 17.85 10.68 -2.01
C SER A 126 17.49 12.04 -1.39
N VAL A 127 17.43 12.13 -0.06
CA VAL A 127 16.93 13.33 0.62
C VAL A 127 17.91 14.50 0.63
N LEU A 128 19.22 14.23 0.50
CA LEU A 128 20.23 15.27 0.46
C LEU A 128 20.42 15.76 -0.98
N THR A 129 20.33 17.08 -1.18
CA THR A 129 20.38 17.68 -2.53
C THR A 129 21.78 18.09 -2.98
N ASN A 130 22.77 18.03 -2.08
CA ASN A 130 24.14 18.48 -2.30
C ASN A 130 25.21 17.52 -1.75
N ALA A 131 24.82 16.30 -1.37
CA ALA A 131 25.69 15.25 -0.85
C ALA A 131 25.03 13.88 -1.05
N SER A 132 25.83 12.81 -1.01
CA SER A 132 25.29 11.44 -1.04
C SER A 132 24.43 11.17 0.18
N THR A 133 23.24 10.61 -0.02
CA THR A 133 22.32 10.26 1.07
C THR A 133 22.77 8.93 1.70
N PRO A 134 22.88 8.80 3.04
CA PRO A 134 23.28 7.53 3.66
C PRO A 134 22.25 6.40 3.60
N ALA A 135 20.96 6.75 3.62
CA ALA A 135 19.85 5.81 3.48
C ALA A 135 18.57 6.55 3.06
N GLY A 136 17.63 5.81 2.45
CA GLY A 136 16.27 6.31 2.29
C GLY A 136 15.62 6.63 3.64
N LEU A 137 14.63 7.52 3.66
CA LEU A 137 13.86 7.76 4.89
C LEU A 137 12.85 6.64 5.15
N PRO A 138 12.50 6.40 6.44
CA PRO A 138 11.37 5.55 6.78
C PRO A 138 10.05 6.12 6.24
N GLY A 139 9.06 5.24 6.08
CA GLY A 139 7.67 5.65 5.83
C GLY A 139 7.02 6.24 7.08
N ASP A 140 6.00 7.07 6.87
CA ASP A 140 5.26 7.70 7.94
C ASP A 140 4.31 6.72 8.65
N GLU A 141 4.03 7.05 9.89
CA GLU A 141 2.99 6.50 10.73
C GLU A 141 1.58 6.87 10.25
N ALA A 142 0.58 6.23 10.85
CA ALA A 142 -0.80 6.67 10.80
C ALA A 142 -0.93 8.18 11.13
N TYR A 143 -1.71 8.91 10.33
CA TYR A 143 -1.97 10.35 10.44
C TYR A 143 -0.74 11.26 10.29
N GLY A 144 0.41 10.72 9.86
CA GLY A 144 1.66 11.48 9.75
C GLY A 144 2.20 11.95 11.11
N ILE A 145 1.74 11.36 12.22
CA ILE A 145 2.19 11.70 13.57
C ILE A 145 2.60 10.44 14.33
N GLN A 146 3.78 10.48 14.95
CA GLN A 146 4.21 9.43 15.87
C GLN A 146 3.40 9.55 17.17
N PHE A 147 2.66 8.50 17.53
CA PHE A 147 1.97 8.48 18.81
C PHE A 147 2.92 8.06 19.94
N PRO A 148 2.94 8.78 21.07
CA PRO A 148 3.71 8.37 22.24
C PRO A 148 3.33 6.95 22.68
N GLY A 149 4.33 6.07 22.79
CA GLY A 149 4.14 4.68 23.22
C GLY A 149 3.77 3.69 22.11
N LEU A 150 3.61 4.12 20.85
CA LEU A 150 3.60 3.21 19.71
C LEU A 150 5.02 3.05 19.13
N PRO A 151 5.35 1.85 18.60
CA PRO A 151 6.66 1.63 18.01
C PRO A 151 6.80 2.47 16.74
N PRO A 152 7.98 3.08 16.50
CA PRO A 152 8.17 4.05 15.43
C PRO A 152 7.98 3.46 14.02
N GLY A 153 7.32 4.26 13.19
CA GLY A 153 7.43 4.33 11.74
C GLY A 153 6.57 3.35 10.94
N GLY A 154 6.39 3.69 9.67
CA GLY A 154 6.20 2.71 8.60
C GLY A 154 7.47 1.89 8.36
N GLY A 155 7.62 1.33 7.16
CA GLY A 155 8.81 0.57 6.80
C GLY A 155 10.09 1.43 6.87
N GLN A 156 11.21 0.85 7.30
CA GLN A 156 12.49 1.55 7.38
C GLN A 156 13.09 1.75 5.99
N GLY A 157 13.87 2.80 5.80
CA GLY A 157 14.56 3.03 4.53
C GLY A 157 15.74 2.08 4.32
N GLY A 158 16.01 1.75 3.06
CA GLY A 158 17.18 0.97 2.65
C GLY A 158 18.46 1.80 2.70
N GLU A 159 19.55 1.15 3.07
CA GLU A 159 20.88 1.76 3.14
C GLU A 159 21.47 2.00 1.74
N THR A 160 22.24 3.09 1.60
CA THR A 160 23.00 3.39 0.39
C THR A 160 24.19 2.44 0.23
N GLY A 161 24.36 1.90 -0.97
CA GLY A 161 25.51 1.08 -1.33
C GLY A 161 26.59 1.89 -2.02
N TYR A 162 27.86 1.59 -1.75
CA TYR A 162 28.99 2.16 -2.49
C TYR A 162 30.05 1.12 -2.83
N ALA A 163 30.75 1.33 -3.95
CA ALA A 163 31.88 0.50 -4.34
C ALA A 163 32.83 1.24 -5.29
N PRO A 164 34.15 0.90 -5.29
CA PRO A 164 35.10 1.45 -6.24
C PRO A 164 34.67 1.22 -7.70
N LEU A 165 35.06 2.14 -8.59
CA LEU A 165 34.89 1.96 -10.03
C LEU A 165 35.66 0.72 -10.54
N GLY A 166 35.09 0.04 -11.53
CA GLY A 166 35.64 -1.18 -12.09
C GLY A 166 34.58 -2.02 -12.83
N PRO A 167 34.97 -3.18 -13.40
CA PRO A 167 34.10 -3.99 -14.25
C PRO A 167 32.80 -4.45 -13.57
N MET A 168 32.79 -4.55 -12.24
CA MET A 168 31.63 -4.98 -11.43
C MET A 168 31.09 -3.85 -10.54
N ALA A 169 31.52 -2.60 -10.73
CA ALA A 169 31.17 -1.49 -9.85
C ALA A 169 29.65 -1.34 -9.71
N LYS A 170 28.92 -1.42 -10.84
CA LYS A 170 27.46 -1.37 -10.89
C LYS A 170 26.79 -2.44 -10.01
N GLU A 171 27.24 -3.69 -10.11
CA GLU A 171 26.67 -4.80 -9.31
C GLU A 171 27.00 -4.67 -7.84
N ASN A 172 28.20 -4.17 -7.53
CA ASN A 172 28.67 -4.07 -6.16
C ASN A 172 28.01 -2.91 -5.41
N ARG A 173 27.84 -1.76 -6.05
CA ARG A 173 27.35 -0.54 -5.38
C ARG A 173 25.84 -0.42 -5.27
N ARG A 174 25.05 -1.44 -5.66
CA ARG A 174 23.59 -1.35 -5.64
C ARG A 174 23.09 -0.94 -4.25
N GLY A 175 22.18 0.02 -4.23
CA GLY A 175 21.48 0.44 -3.00
C GLY A 175 20.58 -0.67 -2.49
N ALA A 176 20.34 -0.67 -1.18
CA ALA A 176 19.44 -1.63 -0.57
C ALA A 176 17.97 -1.18 -0.68
N GLY A 177 17.05 -2.13 -0.61
CA GLY A 177 15.62 -1.86 -0.70
C GLY A 177 15.02 -1.33 0.60
N GLY A 178 13.96 -0.55 0.51
CA GLY A 178 13.17 -0.13 1.68
C GLY A 178 12.27 -1.25 2.21
N GLY A 179 12.04 -1.28 3.53
CA GLY A 179 11.15 -2.24 4.17
C GLY A 179 9.67 -1.90 3.96
N GLY A 180 8.79 -2.90 4.02
CA GLY A 180 7.35 -2.69 3.90
C GLY A 180 6.73 -2.06 5.15
N GLY A 181 5.62 -1.34 4.98
CA GLY A 181 4.79 -0.90 6.09
C GLY A 181 4.11 -2.09 6.78
N ALA A 182 3.78 -1.95 8.07
CA ALA A 182 3.01 -2.95 8.82
C ALA A 182 1.91 -2.27 9.63
N LEU A 183 0.74 -2.90 9.69
CA LEU A 183 -0.35 -2.51 10.58
C LEU A 183 -0.72 -3.69 11.48
N ALA A 184 -1.22 -4.78 10.89
CA ALA A 184 -1.61 -5.98 11.61
C ALA A 184 -0.50 -7.05 11.62
N ALA A 185 -0.73 -8.12 12.38
CA ALA A 185 0.11 -9.31 12.35
C ALA A 185 0.08 -9.96 10.95
N ASN A 186 1.20 -10.59 10.57
CA ASN A 186 1.31 -11.30 9.29
C ASN A 186 0.36 -12.50 9.24
N GLN A 187 -0.27 -12.72 8.09
CA GLN A 187 -1.21 -13.82 7.84
C GLN A 187 -0.75 -14.65 6.63
N PRO A 188 0.37 -15.39 6.74
CA PRO A 188 0.91 -16.16 5.63
C PRO A 188 -0.06 -17.25 5.16
N VAL A 189 -0.33 -17.29 3.86
CA VAL A 189 -1.04 -18.40 3.18
C VAL A 189 -0.07 -19.43 2.60
N SER A 190 1.19 -19.05 2.42
CA SER A 190 2.30 -19.93 2.01
C SER A 190 3.43 -19.92 3.05
N MET A 191 4.13 -21.05 3.20
CA MET A 191 5.31 -21.15 4.05
C MET A 191 6.51 -20.33 3.52
N ASP A 192 6.57 -20.08 2.21
CA ASP A 192 7.56 -19.15 1.66
C ASP A 192 7.06 -17.72 1.86
N PRO A 193 7.68 -16.90 2.73
CA PRO A 193 7.23 -15.54 2.99
C PRO A 193 7.26 -14.63 1.76
N PHE A 194 8.00 -15.01 0.70
CA PHE A 194 8.08 -14.27 -0.55
C PHE A 194 7.11 -14.79 -1.64
N ALA A 195 6.33 -15.83 -1.38
CA ALA A 195 5.37 -16.34 -2.34
C ALA A 195 4.39 -15.25 -2.82
N GLU A 196 3.96 -15.32 -4.07
CA GLU A 196 3.07 -14.31 -4.66
C GLU A 196 1.75 -14.19 -3.90
N GLU A 197 1.25 -15.31 -3.36
CA GLU A 197 0.03 -15.37 -2.56
C GLU A 197 0.15 -14.64 -1.22
N ASN A 198 1.38 -14.40 -0.74
CA ASN A 198 1.66 -13.67 0.50
C ASN A 198 1.80 -12.15 0.28
N ILE A 199 1.73 -11.65 -0.95
CA ILE A 199 1.79 -10.20 -1.22
C ILE A 199 0.64 -9.51 -0.50
N GLY A 200 0.99 -8.54 0.34
CA GLY A 200 0.01 -7.79 1.13
C GLY A 200 -0.47 -8.47 2.41
N LEU A 201 -0.04 -9.72 2.66
CA LEU A 201 -0.35 -10.49 3.86
C LEU A 201 0.84 -10.66 4.80
N ILE A 202 2.05 -10.33 4.33
CA ILE A 202 3.28 -10.35 5.13
C ILE A 202 4.05 -9.06 4.90
N ALA A 203 4.34 -8.34 5.99
CA ALA A 203 5.30 -7.24 5.96
C ALA A 203 6.72 -7.82 5.89
N LEU A 204 7.48 -7.45 4.86
CA LEU A 204 8.82 -7.97 4.58
C LEU A 204 9.89 -6.88 4.71
N PRO A 205 11.12 -7.26 5.10
CA PRO A 205 12.27 -6.38 4.93
C PRO A 205 12.54 -6.11 3.45
N GLY A 206 13.19 -4.99 3.16
CA GLY A 206 13.84 -4.78 1.87
C GLY A 206 15.04 -5.72 1.72
N MET A 207 15.39 -6.00 0.48
CA MET A 207 16.56 -6.81 0.16
C MET A 207 17.84 -5.98 0.28
N ASP A 208 18.91 -6.61 0.75
CA ASP A 208 20.23 -6.00 0.80
C ASP A 208 20.71 -5.56 -0.58
N GLY A 209 21.64 -4.61 -0.58
CA GLY A 209 22.31 -4.13 -1.78
C GLY A 209 23.26 -5.16 -2.42
N GLY A 210 24.13 -4.66 -3.28
CA GLY A 210 25.06 -5.48 -4.06
C GLY A 210 25.99 -6.34 -3.19
N PRO A 211 26.26 -7.62 -3.56
CA PRO A 211 26.93 -8.59 -2.69
C PRO A 211 28.36 -8.22 -2.28
N ASN A 212 29.07 -7.41 -3.08
CA ASN A 212 30.43 -6.95 -2.77
C ASN A 212 30.54 -5.43 -2.60
N GLY A 213 29.41 -4.77 -2.34
CA GLY A 213 29.39 -3.35 -1.96
C GLY A 213 29.72 -3.15 -0.50
N THR A 214 29.80 -1.89 -0.09
CA THR A 214 29.84 -1.49 1.31
C THR A 214 28.61 -0.64 1.63
N GLY A 215 28.01 -0.85 2.80
CA GLY A 215 26.93 -0.01 3.31
C GLY A 215 27.45 1.34 3.84
N ALA A 216 26.77 2.43 3.50
CA ALA A 216 27.14 3.80 3.88
C ALA A 216 27.06 4.11 5.40
N ILE A 217 26.23 3.39 6.14
CA ILE A 217 25.97 3.51 7.58
C ILE A 217 26.65 2.37 8.35
N SER A 218 26.41 1.14 7.92
CA SER A 218 26.85 -0.09 8.58
C SER A 218 28.36 -0.32 8.40
N GLY A 219 28.92 0.14 7.27
CA GLY A 219 30.29 -0.20 6.86
C GLY A 219 30.47 -1.70 6.59
N THR A 220 29.39 -2.49 6.56
CA THR A 220 29.45 -3.93 6.33
C THR A 220 29.52 -4.24 4.83
N MET A 221 29.91 -5.47 4.53
CA MET A 221 29.75 -6.02 3.19
C MET A 221 28.25 -6.07 2.88
N ARG A 222 27.84 -5.43 1.78
CA ARG A 222 26.46 -5.09 1.38
C ARG A 222 25.84 -3.97 2.21
N ALA A 223 25.09 -3.11 1.53
CA ALA A 223 24.16 -2.20 2.17
C ALA A 223 22.96 -2.98 2.71
N ALA A 224 22.52 -2.69 3.94
CA ALA A 224 21.43 -3.38 4.60
C ALA A 224 20.05 -2.93 4.08
N GLY A 225 19.19 -3.90 3.79
CA GLY A 225 17.78 -3.66 3.52
C GLY A 225 17.05 -3.03 4.71
N GLY A 226 16.04 -2.21 4.42
CA GLY A 226 15.20 -1.62 5.45
C GLY A 226 14.34 -2.68 6.14
N LEU A 227 14.25 -2.61 7.47
CA LEU A 227 13.35 -3.47 8.24
C LEU A 227 11.87 -3.13 7.96
N PRO A 228 10.96 -4.12 8.05
CA PRO A 228 9.53 -3.84 8.00
C PRO A 228 9.12 -2.94 9.18
N GLY A 229 8.00 -2.22 9.00
CA GLY A 229 7.35 -1.51 10.09
C GLY A 229 6.92 -2.48 11.20
N LEU A 230 6.66 -1.94 12.39
CA LEU A 230 6.19 -2.75 13.51
C LEU A 230 4.64 -2.77 13.53
N PRO A 231 4.02 -3.94 13.78
CA PRO A 231 2.57 -4.02 13.91
C PRO A 231 2.09 -3.23 15.13
N VAL A 232 0.81 -2.86 15.13
CA VAL A 232 0.18 -2.16 16.26
C VAL A 232 -0.17 -3.09 17.42
N PHE A 233 -0.26 -4.38 17.13
CA PHE A 233 -0.47 -5.46 18.09
C PHE A 233 0.89 -5.96 18.61
N GLN A 234 1.08 -6.01 19.92
CA GLN A 234 2.39 -6.15 20.58
C GLN A 234 2.48 -7.35 21.53
N ASP A 235 1.35 -7.84 22.05
CA ASP A 235 1.37 -8.93 23.02
C ASP A 235 1.64 -10.31 22.38
N GLY A 236 1.59 -10.40 21.05
CA GLY A 236 1.83 -11.61 20.26
C GLY A 236 0.70 -12.62 20.32
N ASN A 237 -0.46 -12.24 20.86
CA ASN A 237 -1.65 -13.09 20.93
C ASN A 237 -2.63 -12.73 19.79
N PRO A 238 -2.69 -13.53 18.71
CA PRO A 238 -3.54 -13.22 17.56
C PRO A 238 -5.04 -13.26 17.90
N ASP A 239 -5.44 -13.86 19.02
CA ASP A 239 -6.84 -13.97 19.44
C ASP A 239 -7.45 -12.63 19.86
N ASN A 240 -6.65 -11.58 20.13
CA ASN A 240 -7.11 -10.24 20.47
C ASN A 240 -6.56 -9.13 19.55
N ASP A 241 -6.10 -9.47 18.34
CA ASP A 241 -5.60 -8.54 17.31
C ASP A 241 -6.73 -7.72 16.66
N PHE A 242 -7.51 -7.02 17.47
CA PHE A 242 -8.63 -6.21 17.01
C PHE A 242 -8.93 -5.06 17.98
N TRP A 243 -9.84 -4.18 17.58
CA TRP A 243 -10.46 -3.15 18.41
C TRP A 243 -11.89 -3.56 18.79
N GLY A 244 -12.27 -3.43 20.07
CA GLY A 244 -13.62 -3.73 20.55
C GLY A 244 -13.71 -5.05 21.31
N MET A 245 -14.84 -5.77 21.18
CA MET A 245 -15.13 -6.98 21.95
C MET A 245 -15.62 -8.12 21.04
N LYS A 246 -14.96 -9.28 21.12
CA LYS A 246 -15.32 -10.50 20.37
C LYS A 246 -16.03 -11.49 21.29
N VAL A 247 -17.17 -12.01 20.86
CA VAL A 247 -17.87 -13.08 21.59
C VAL A 247 -17.35 -14.43 21.11
N THR A 248 -16.90 -15.25 22.04
CA THR A 248 -16.40 -16.62 21.80
C THR A 248 -17.25 -17.62 22.59
N PRO A 249 -17.16 -18.93 22.30
CA PRO A 249 -17.86 -19.96 23.07
C PRO A 249 -17.52 -19.93 24.57
N THR A 250 -16.34 -19.43 24.94
CA THR A 250 -15.84 -19.39 26.32
C THR A 250 -16.08 -18.05 27.03
N GLY A 251 -16.64 -17.05 26.35
CA GLY A 251 -16.88 -15.71 26.89
C GLY A 251 -16.46 -14.60 25.93
N THR A 252 -16.20 -13.42 26.46
CA THR A 252 -15.85 -12.25 25.65
C THR A 252 -14.36 -11.93 25.75
N ILE A 253 -13.72 -11.71 24.61
CA ILE A 253 -12.34 -11.24 24.51
C ILE A 253 -12.36 -9.74 24.19
N ILE A 254 -11.58 -8.96 24.94
CA ILE A 254 -11.35 -7.53 24.66
C ILE A 254 -10.16 -7.43 23.72
N GLY A 255 -10.30 -6.64 22.67
CA GLY A 255 -9.23 -6.38 21.71
C GLY A 255 -8.06 -5.61 22.33
N GLU A 256 -6.85 -5.84 21.83
CA GLU A 256 -5.61 -5.24 22.36
C GLU A 256 -5.60 -3.72 22.24
N VAL A 257 -6.06 -3.19 21.09
CA VAL A 257 -5.94 -1.76 20.81
C VAL A 257 -7.16 -0.98 21.28
N ARG A 258 -6.92 0.27 21.72
CA ARG A 258 -7.97 1.17 22.23
C ARG A 258 -8.74 1.91 21.15
N ARG A 259 -8.21 1.95 19.93
CA ARG A 259 -8.81 2.62 18.77
C ARG A 259 -8.29 1.98 17.48
N PRO A 260 -9.09 1.98 16.40
CA PRO A 260 -8.61 1.57 15.09
C PRO A 260 -7.61 2.61 14.55
N LEU A 261 -6.68 2.13 13.72
CA LEU A 261 -5.60 2.93 13.13
C LEU A 261 -5.54 2.67 11.62
N PRO A 262 -5.28 3.69 10.78
CA PRO A 262 -5.01 3.48 9.37
C PRO A 262 -3.64 2.82 9.15
N GLY A 263 -3.37 2.38 7.93
CA GLY A 263 -2.12 1.78 7.52
C GLY A 263 -0.95 2.76 7.51
N ARG A 264 0.25 2.20 7.58
CA ARG A 264 1.55 2.91 7.56
C ARG A 264 2.22 2.81 6.19
N GLY A 265 3.03 3.81 5.85
CA GLY A 265 3.77 3.84 4.58
C GLY A 265 4.95 2.88 4.52
N GLY A 266 5.43 2.57 3.32
CA GLY A 266 6.67 1.81 3.10
C GLY A 266 7.92 2.69 3.16
N GLY A 267 9.08 2.10 3.46
CA GLY A 267 10.36 2.82 3.50
C GLY A 267 10.92 3.11 2.10
N ALA A 268 11.72 4.17 1.96
CA ALA A 268 12.40 4.47 0.70
C ALA A 268 13.59 3.53 0.43
N GLY A 269 14.00 3.41 -0.83
CA GLY A 269 15.23 2.71 -1.20
C GLY A 269 16.48 3.54 -0.96
N GLY A 270 17.62 2.88 -0.79
CA GLY A 270 18.93 3.52 -0.70
C GLY A 270 19.51 3.90 -2.06
N ASP A 271 20.45 4.83 -2.06
CA ASP A 271 21.15 5.25 -3.27
C ASP A 271 22.25 4.25 -3.63
N ALA A 272 22.81 4.39 -4.83
CA ALA A 272 23.96 3.62 -5.27
C ALA A 272 25.09 4.55 -5.71
N VAL A 273 26.20 4.55 -4.98
CA VAL A 273 27.29 5.53 -5.11
C VAL A 273 28.49 4.90 -5.81
N ALA A 274 28.92 5.49 -6.92
CA ALA A 274 30.06 5.01 -7.72
C ALA A 274 31.42 5.50 -7.17
N SER A 275 31.68 5.23 -5.88
CA SER A 275 32.89 5.66 -5.16
C SER A 275 33.46 4.58 -4.24
N ALA A 276 34.77 4.59 -4.04
CA ALA A 276 35.44 3.75 -3.04
C ALA A 276 35.26 4.25 -1.60
N THR A 277 34.79 5.48 -1.42
CA THR A 277 34.58 6.13 -0.12
C THR A 277 33.20 6.78 -0.07
N PHE A 278 32.61 6.80 1.12
CA PHE A 278 31.36 7.51 1.39
C PHE A 278 31.58 8.62 2.44
N PRO A 279 30.95 9.81 2.28
CA PRO A 279 30.14 10.24 1.12
C PRO A 279 31.01 10.52 -0.13
N LEU A 280 30.38 10.63 -1.30
CA LEU A 280 31.06 11.07 -2.52
C LEU A 280 31.55 12.53 -2.36
N SER A 281 32.84 12.77 -2.61
CA SER A 281 33.45 14.11 -2.51
C SER A 281 34.44 14.38 -3.66
N PRO A 282 34.25 15.43 -4.47
CA PRO A 282 33.09 16.33 -4.46
C PRO A 282 31.82 15.61 -4.94
N PHE A 283 30.67 15.99 -4.38
CA PHE A 283 29.38 15.47 -4.83
C PHE A 283 29.06 15.97 -6.25
N PHE A 284 28.50 15.08 -7.07
CA PHE A 284 27.85 15.42 -8.32
C PHE A 284 26.75 14.39 -8.63
N ALA A 285 25.62 14.86 -9.18
CA ALA A 285 24.41 14.05 -9.31
C ALA A 285 24.53 12.83 -10.25
N GLY A 286 25.54 12.79 -11.12
CA GLY A 286 25.81 11.62 -11.98
C GLY A 286 26.74 10.59 -11.35
N GLY A 287 27.21 10.81 -10.12
CA GLY A 287 28.04 9.85 -9.38
C GLY A 287 27.24 8.88 -8.53
N ASP A 288 25.97 9.19 -8.33
CA ASP A 288 25.04 8.45 -7.47
C ASP A 288 23.75 8.17 -8.28
N GLU A 289 23.19 6.98 -8.15
CA GLU A 289 21.89 6.60 -8.69
C GLU A 289 20.87 6.54 -7.56
N LYS A 290 19.72 7.18 -7.78
CA LYS A 290 18.73 7.46 -6.74
C LYS A 290 17.91 6.25 -6.31
N GLY A 291 17.68 6.11 -5.01
CA GLY A 291 16.66 5.24 -4.45
C GLY A 291 15.22 5.74 -4.68
N ALA A 292 14.24 4.83 -4.72
CA ALA A 292 12.83 5.17 -4.90
C ALA A 292 12.15 5.65 -3.60
N GLY A 293 11.05 6.40 -3.73
CA GLY A 293 10.15 6.73 -2.61
C GLY A 293 9.16 5.59 -2.32
N GLY A 294 8.75 5.43 -1.07
CA GLY A 294 7.86 4.34 -0.62
C GLY A 294 6.41 4.44 -1.10
N GLY A 295 5.66 3.33 -1.00
CA GLY A 295 4.21 3.31 -1.19
C GLY A 295 3.43 3.85 0.02
N GLY A 296 2.26 4.45 -0.21
CA GLY A 296 1.40 5.00 0.86
C GLY A 296 0.60 3.92 1.60
N GLY A 297 0.28 4.14 2.88
CA GLY A 297 -0.56 3.24 3.68
C GLY A 297 -2.05 3.32 3.32
N GLY A 298 -2.76 2.20 3.47
CA GLY A 298 -4.21 2.13 3.34
C GLY A 298 -4.94 2.92 4.44
N GLY A 299 -6.18 3.31 4.19
CA GLY A 299 -6.92 4.23 5.05
C GLY A 299 -7.74 3.60 6.17
N LEU A 300 -8.24 4.46 7.06
CA LEU A 300 -9.22 4.08 8.07
C LEU A 300 -10.63 4.40 7.56
N VAL A 301 -11.45 3.35 7.42
CA VAL A 301 -12.84 3.42 6.97
C VAL A 301 -13.77 3.01 8.10
N LEU A 302 -14.64 3.92 8.54
CA LEU A 302 -15.62 3.71 9.59
C LEU A 302 -17.02 3.93 9.02
N ILE A 303 -17.81 2.86 8.93
CA ILE A 303 -19.18 2.92 8.40
C ILE A 303 -20.16 2.44 9.47
N VAL A 304 -21.13 3.28 9.81
CA VAL A 304 -22.26 2.95 10.67
C VAL A 304 -23.54 3.05 9.85
N ALA A 305 -24.29 1.95 9.74
CA ALA A 305 -25.52 1.91 8.97
C ALA A 305 -26.59 1.04 9.62
N ARG A 306 -27.88 1.41 9.53
CA ARG A 306 -28.95 0.48 9.97
C ARG A 306 -29.05 -0.73 9.05
N THR A 307 -28.83 -0.53 7.76
CA THR A 307 -28.72 -1.59 6.76
C THR A 307 -27.45 -1.39 5.95
N PHE A 308 -26.65 -2.44 5.82
CA PHE A 308 -25.47 -2.46 4.96
C PHE A 308 -25.63 -3.55 3.91
N ARG A 309 -25.43 -3.19 2.63
CA ARG A 309 -25.42 -4.14 1.52
C ARG A 309 -24.17 -3.96 0.65
N LEU A 310 -23.50 -5.07 0.37
CA LEU A 310 -22.46 -5.15 -0.66
C LEU A 310 -22.99 -6.00 -1.82
N GLY A 311 -23.09 -5.41 -3.01
CA GLY A 311 -23.54 -6.07 -4.22
C GLY A 311 -22.48 -6.97 -4.86
N GLU A 312 -22.84 -7.60 -5.98
CA GLU A 312 -21.98 -8.53 -6.72
C GLU A 312 -20.67 -7.90 -7.20
N GLU A 313 -20.75 -6.68 -7.71
CA GLU A 313 -19.59 -5.89 -8.16
C GLU A 313 -19.09 -4.92 -7.08
N GLY A 314 -19.76 -4.92 -5.92
CA GLY A 314 -19.39 -4.11 -4.78
C GLY A 314 -17.96 -4.41 -4.34
N ARG A 315 -17.14 -3.37 -4.19
CA ARG A 315 -15.78 -3.45 -3.65
C ARG A 315 -15.57 -2.43 -2.55
N LEU A 316 -14.97 -2.87 -1.45
CA LEU A 316 -14.54 -2.03 -0.35
C LEU A 316 -13.05 -2.26 -0.09
N MET A 317 -12.23 -1.25 -0.36
CA MET A 317 -10.78 -1.40 -0.37
C MET A 317 -10.10 -0.39 0.54
N ALA A 318 -9.17 -0.87 1.36
CA ALA A 318 -8.24 -0.06 2.13
C ALA A 318 -6.82 -0.60 1.94
N ASN A 319 -6.41 -0.84 0.70
CA ASN A 319 -5.12 -1.49 0.42
C ASN A 319 -3.95 -0.49 0.55
N GLY A 320 -2.76 -0.99 0.85
CA GLY A 320 -1.53 -0.24 0.77
C GLY A 320 -1.08 -0.04 -0.67
N GLY A 321 -0.41 1.09 -0.93
CA GLY A 321 0.19 1.40 -2.21
C GLY A 321 1.49 0.63 -2.45
N HIS A 322 1.77 0.30 -3.70
CA HIS A 322 2.99 -0.37 -4.13
C HIS A 322 4.21 0.55 -4.05
N GLY A 323 5.36 -0.03 -3.71
CA GLY A 323 6.66 0.62 -3.82
C GLY A 323 7.10 0.80 -5.28
N GLY A 324 8.06 1.70 -5.50
CA GLY A 324 8.64 2.03 -6.80
C GLY A 324 10.05 1.46 -6.96
N GLY A 325 10.49 1.24 -8.20
CA GLY A 325 11.88 0.86 -8.49
C GLY A 325 12.84 2.07 -8.48
N GLY A 326 14.06 1.87 -7.99
CA GLY A 326 15.11 2.89 -7.97
C GLY A 326 15.61 3.30 -9.37
N GLU A 327 16.61 4.16 -9.45
CA GLU A 327 17.14 4.63 -10.73
C GLU A 327 17.83 3.52 -11.55
N ASN A 328 17.67 3.56 -12.88
CA ASN A 328 18.33 2.66 -13.82
C ASN A 328 19.64 3.29 -14.34
N THR A 329 20.65 2.49 -14.66
CA THR A 329 21.84 3.00 -15.35
C THR A 329 21.73 2.94 -16.88
N ILE A 330 21.28 1.80 -17.41
CA ILE A 330 21.07 1.55 -18.85
C ILE A 330 19.94 0.52 -18.98
N PHE A 331 18.97 0.75 -19.87
CA PHE A 331 17.78 -0.09 -20.04
C PHE A 331 16.98 -0.27 -18.72
N PHE A 332 16.75 -1.53 -18.33
CA PHE A 332 15.88 -1.96 -17.24
C PHE A 332 16.66 -2.44 -16.01
N ASP A 333 17.93 -2.03 -15.88
CA ASP A 333 18.78 -2.45 -14.77
C ASP A 333 18.84 -1.39 -13.66
N ARG A 334 18.04 -1.63 -12.61
CA ARG A 334 17.86 -0.78 -11.43
C ARG A 334 19.04 -0.88 -10.48
N VAL A 335 19.82 0.18 -10.33
CA VAL A 335 21.01 0.19 -9.46
C VAL A 335 20.72 0.89 -8.14
N GLY A 336 19.87 1.94 -8.16
CA GLY A 336 19.27 2.46 -6.94
C GLY A 336 18.29 1.47 -6.32
N GLY A 337 18.14 1.50 -5.00
CA GLY A 337 17.23 0.63 -4.27
C GLY A 337 15.76 0.89 -4.60
N GLY A 338 14.98 -0.19 -4.74
CA GLY A 338 13.53 -0.17 -4.73
C GLY A 338 12.98 0.16 -3.34
N SER A 339 11.77 0.69 -3.27
CA SER A 339 11.14 1.09 -2.01
C SER A 339 10.14 0.06 -1.49
N GLY A 340 9.81 0.10 -0.20
CA GLY A 340 8.80 -0.78 0.37
C GLY A 340 7.37 -0.38 -0.02
N GLY A 341 6.46 -1.36 -0.02
CA GLY A 341 5.03 -1.12 -0.14
C GLY A 341 4.41 -0.65 1.19
N GLY A 342 3.32 0.13 1.11
CA GLY A 342 2.54 0.52 2.29
C GLY A 342 1.73 -0.65 2.85
N SER A 343 1.38 -0.62 4.13
CA SER A 343 0.47 -1.64 4.72
C SER A 343 -0.99 -1.40 4.35
N GLY A 344 -1.80 -2.45 4.48
CA GLY A 344 -3.25 -2.34 4.47
C GLY A 344 -3.78 -1.43 5.58
N GLY A 345 -4.96 -0.88 5.36
CA GLY A 345 -5.68 -0.01 6.27
C GLY A 345 -6.60 -0.77 7.21
N TRP A 346 -7.59 -0.07 7.77
CA TRP A 346 -8.52 -0.67 8.73
C TRP A 346 -9.94 -0.35 8.33
N ILE A 347 -10.75 -1.38 8.15
CA ILE A 347 -12.16 -1.27 7.77
C ILE A 347 -13.01 -1.71 8.96
N VAL A 348 -13.92 -0.83 9.40
CA VAL A 348 -14.91 -1.13 10.43
C VAL A 348 -16.30 -0.88 9.87
N LEU A 349 -17.10 -1.95 9.79
CA LEU A 349 -18.50 -1.90 9.36
C LEU A 349 -19.40 -2.24 10.55
N GLU A 350 -20.24 -1.32 10.98
CA GLU A 350 -21.23 -1.55 12.03
C GLU A 350 -22.64 -1.49 11.47
N SER A 351 -23.35 -2.63 11.55
CA SER A 351 -24.74 -2.69 11.12
C SER A 351 -25.54 -3.80 11.80
N PRO A 352 -26.78 -3.53 12.26
CA PRO A 352 -27.68 -4.57 12.74
C PRO A 352 -28.23 -5.47 11.61
N MET A 353 -28.16 -5.03 10.36
CA MET A 353 -28.61 -5.78 9.19
C MET A 353 -27.52 -5.77 8.10
N MET A 354 -26.57 -6.70 8.21
CA MET A 354 -25.46 -6.82 7.28
C MET A 354 -25.75 -7.87 6.21
N ASN A 355 -25.88 -7.41 4.97
CA ASN A 355 -26.18 -8.26 3.82
C ASN A 355 -24.98 -8.29 2.85
N LEU A 356 -24.28 -9.42 2.84
CA LEU A 356 -23.20 -9.73 1.90
C LEU A 356 -23.60 -10.86 0.94
N SER A 357 -24.90 -11.16 0.80
CA SER A 357 -25.39 -12.37 0.10
C SER A 357 -25.07 -12.40 -1.39
N GLN A 358 -24.68 -11.25 -1.94
CA GLN A 358 -24.30 -11.08 -3.33
C GLN A 358 -22.81 -10.79 -3.49
N ALA A 359 -22.07 -10.52 -2.41
CA ALA A 359 -20.67 -10.15 -2.48
C ALA A 359 -19.83 -11.25 -3.15
N SER A 360 -18.87 -10.82 -3.96
CA SER A 360 -17.90 -11.73 -4.59
C SER A 360 -16.66 -11.94 -3.73
N ASP A 361 -15.83 -12.90 -4.14
CA ASP A 361 -14.60 -13.25 -3.45
C ASP A 361 -13.66 -12.04 -3.33
N ALA A 362 -13.01 -11.90 -2.18
CA ALA A 362 -12.14 -10.77 -1.84
C ALA A 362 -12.76 -9.39 -2.20
N SER A 363 -14.07 -9.24 -1.99
CA SER A 363 -14.77 -7.97 -2.24
C SER A 363 -14.48 -6.92 -1.17
N ILE A 364 -14.02 -7.33 0.01
CA ILE A 364 -13.54 -6.43 1.08
C ILE A 364 -12.05 -6.70 1.30
N THR A 365 -11.19 -5.73 1.00
CA THR A 365 -9.74 -5.91 1.09
C THR A 365 -9.04 -4.83 1.89
N ALA A 366 -8.06 -5.25 2.68
CA ALA A 366 -7.11 -4.40 3.38
C ALA A 366 -5.71 -5.02 3.28
N LEU A 367 -5.24 -5.27 2.06
CA LEU A 367 -3.95 -5.86 1.76
C LEU A 367 -2.85 -4.80 1.76
N GLY A 368 -1.64 -5.16 2.17
CA GLY A 368 -0.46 -4.34 1.91
C GLY A 368 -0.09 -4.27 0.42
N GLY A 369 0.69 -3.28 0.06
CA GLY A 369 1.24 -3.11 -1.28
C GLY A 369 2.49 -3.94 -1.50
N ARG A 370 2.73 -4.37 -2.73
CA ARG A 370 3.99 -4.97 -3.16
C ARG A 370 5.18 -4.01 -3.01
N GLY A 371 6.34 -4.54 -2.65
CA GLY A 371 7.62 -3.82 -2.72
C GLY A 371 8.03 -3.46 -4.16
N GLY A 372 8.86 -2.43 -4.27
CA GLY A 372 9.42 -1.93 -5.52
C GLY A 372 10.50 -2.84 -6.09
N GLU A 373 10.66 -2.78 -7.41
CA GLU A 373 11.60 -3.62 -8.16
C GLU A 373 13.07 -3.30 -7.79
N GLY A 374 13.88 -4.35 -7.68
CA GLY A 374 15.34 -4.29 -7.56
C GLY A 374 16.02 -4.63 -8.88
N ARG A 375 17.19 -5.27 -8.81
CA ARG A 375 18.00 -5.67 -9.99
C ARG A 375 17.16 -6.30 -11.10
N GLU A 376 17.41 -5.89 -12.35
CA GLU A 376 16.76 -6.42 -13.57
C GLU A 376 15.22 -6.28 -13.59
N ASN A 377 14.66 -5.26 -12.91
CA ASN A 377 13.22 -5.07 -12.74
C ASN A 377 12.52 -6.30 -12.12
N ARG A 378 13.22 -6.99 -11.21
CA ARG A 378 12.67 -8.16 -10.51
C ARG A 378 12.23 -7.79 -9.10
N PHE A 379 11.31 -8.59 -8.59
CA PHE A 379 10.76 -8.51 -7.25
C PHE A 379 10.85 -9.89 -6.57
N PRO A 380 11.04 -9.95 -5.25
CA PRO A 380 11.04 -11.21 -4.50
C PRO A 380 9.75 -11.99 -4.73
N GLY A 381 9.85 -13.32 -4.87
CA GLY A 381 8.70 -14.18 -5.21
C GLY A 381 8.52 -14.46 -6.71
N GLY A 382 9.33 -13.85 -7.57
CA GLY A 382 9.34 -14.15 -9.00
C GLY A 382 10.06 -15.47 -9.36
N PRO A 383 10.02 -15.89 -10.63
CA PRO A 383 10.59 -17.18 -11.10
C PRO A 383 12.13 -17.28 -11.00
N PHE A 384 12.80 -16.26 -10.47
CA PHE A 384 14.26 -16.14 -10.41
C PHE A 384 14.83 -16.18 -8.97
N GLY A 385 14.01 -16.51 -7.97
CA GLY A 385 14.41 -16.64 -6.57
C GLY A 385 14.21 -15.36 -5.73
N ASN A 386 14.53 -15.49 -4.44
CA ASN A 386 14.15 -14.50 -3.43
C ASN A 386 15.24 -13.46 -3.12
N ASP A 387 16.52 -13.72 -3.45
CA ASP A 387 17.62 -12.75 -3.25
C ASP A 387 17.77 -11.86 -4.50
N ILE A 388 16.94 -10.82 -4.58
CA ILE A 388 17.01 -9.80 -5.63
C ILE A 388 17.59 -8.53 -5.01
N PRO A 389 18.87 -8.22 -5.28
CA PRO A 389 19.53 -7.08 -4.67
C PRO A 389 18.75 -5.79 -4.86
N GLY A 390 18.60 -5.06 -3.76
CA GLY A 390 17.96 -3.75 -3.73
C GLY A 390 16.44 -3.76 -3.92
N ALA A 391 15.76 -4.91 -4.00
CA ALA A 391 14.31 -4.93 -4.10
C ALA A 391 13.64 -4.51 -2.78
N GLY A 392 12.51 -3.81 -2.86
CA GLY A 392 11.75 -3.39 -1.68
C GLY A 392 10.95 -4.53 -1.04
N GLY A 393 10.63 -4.36 0.24
CA GLY A 393 9.77 -5.28 0.99
C GLY A 393 8.28 -5.03 0.74
N ASN A 394 7.49 -6.11 0.74
CA ASN A 394 6.03 -6.02 0.71
C ASN A 394 5.48 -5.42 2.01
N GLY A 395 4.42 -4.63 1.90
CA GLY A 395 3.63 -4.19 3.05
C GLY A 395 2.77 -5.32 3.61
N GLY A 396 2.53 -5.28 4.92
CA GLY A 396 1.70 -6.24 5.64
C GLY A 396 0.21 -5.93 5.58
N PRO A 397 -0.61 -6.83 6.13
CA PRO A 397 -2.05 -6.74 6.07
C PRO A 397 -2.58 -5.65 7.00
N GLY A 398 -3.80 -5.25 6.70
CA GLY A 398 -4.64 -4.39 7.50
C GLY A 398 -5.56 -5.17 8.44
N VAL A 399 -6.68 -4.58 8.83
CA VAL A 399 -7.69 -5.23 9.69
C VAL A 399 -9.08 -4.99 9.12
N ILE A 400 -9.91 -6.03 9.09
CA ILE A 400 -11.33 -5.93 8.70
C ILE A 400 -12.19 -6.35 9.90
N GLN A 401 -13.16 -5.52 10.27
CA GLN A 401 -14.05 -5.77 11.40
C GLN A 401 -15.51 -5.54 11.01
N LEU A 402 -16.34 -6.54 11.31
CA LEU A 402 -17.78 -6.52 11.10
C LEU A 402 -18.48 -6.53 12.46
N HIS A 403 -19.03 -5.40 12.85
CA HIS A 403 -19.71 -5.20 14.11
C HIS A 403 -21.21 -5.44 13.93
N VAL A 404 -21.73 -6.47 14.59
CA VAL A 404 -23.12 -6.92 14.50
C VAL A 404 -23.70 -7.12 15.91
N PRO A 405 -25.03 -7.07 16.12
CA PRO A 405 -25.64 -6.94 17.45
C PRO A 405 -25.23 -8.00 18.47
N THR A 406 -25.00 -9.24 18.02
CA THR A 406 -24.60 -10.36 18.87
C THR A 406 -23.10 -10.66 18.81
N GLY A 407 -22.35 -9.98 17.94
CA GLY A 407 -20.96 -10.30 17.63
C GLY A 407 -20.77 -11.71 17.04
N GLN A 408 -21.79 -12.27 16.40
CA GLN A 408 -21.75 -13.61 15.82
C GLN A 408 -21.88 -13.57 14.29
N PRO A 409 -21.10 -14.38 13.54
CA PRO A 409 -21.17 -14.45 12.08
C PRO A 409 -22.57 -14.80 11.54
N SER A 410 -23.40 -15.51 12.31
CA SER A 410 -24.77 -15.88 11.93
C SER A 410 -25.71 -14.69 11.68
N MET A 411 -25.31 -13.48 12.09
CA MET A 411 -26.04 -12.24 11.81
C MET A 411 -25.74 -11.65 10.43
N ILE A 412 -24.76 -12.19 9.71
CA ILE A 412 -24.31 -11.71 8.41
C ILE A 412 -24.90 -12.63 7.36
N LEU A 413 -25.66 -12.08 6.41
CA LEU A 413 -26.15 -12.87 5.29
C LEU A 413 -25.02 -13.05 4.28
N LEU A 414 -24.54 -14.28 4.11
CA LEU A 414 -23.46 -14.64 3.18
C LEU A 414 -24.01 -15.26 1.89
N PRO A 415 -23.24 -15.26 0.78
CA PRO A 415 -23.61 -16.00 -0.42
C PRO A 415 -23.70 -17.51 -0.14
N PRO A 416 -24.50 -18.28 -0.91
CA PRO A 416 -24.56 -19.73 -0.75
C PRO A 416 -23.18 -20.38 -0.91
N ASN A 417 -22.85 -21.31 0.00
CA ASN A 417 -21.57 -22.05 0.01
C ASN A 417 -20.31 -21.18 0.15
N LYS A 418 -20.46 -19.95 0.67
CA LYS A 418 -19.35 -19.05 0.97
C LYS A 418 -19.26 -18.78 2.47
N THR A 419 -18.03 -18.66 2.92
CA THR A 419 -17.65 -18.23 4.27
C THR A 419 -17.27 -16.75 4.24
N LEU A 420 -16.98 -16.19 5.42
CA LEU A 420 -16.47 -14.81 5.47
C LEU A 420 -15.04 -14.71 4.93
N GLU A 421 -14.21 -15.76 5.13
CA GLU A 421 -12.83 -15.87 4.62
C GLU A 421 -12.80 -15.80 3.08
N ASP A 422 -13.83 -16.30 2.40
CA ASP A 422 -13.94 -16.15 0.94
C ASP A 422 -14.11 -14.69 0.50
N LEU A 423 -14.78 -13.86 1.31
CA LEU A 423 -15.18 -12.50 0.92
C LEU A 423 -14.19 -11.43 1.35
N THR A 424 -13.36 -11.72 2.36
CA THR A 424 -12.49 -10.73 3.01
C THR A 424 -11.03 -11.13 2.93
N GLN A 425 -10.16 -10.17 2.64
CA GLN A 425 -8.72 -10.40 2.67
C GLN A 425 -7.99 -9.20 3.30
N PRO A 426 -7.40 -9.30 4.50
CA PRO A 426 -7.30 -10.48 5.39
C PRO A 426 -8.64 -10.95 5.96
N ASP A 427 -8.63 -12.04 6.73
CA ASP A 427 -9.81 -12.56 7.40
C ASP A 427 -10.44 -11.52 8.34
N ALA A 428 -11.76 -11.38 8.28
CA ALA A 428 -12.47 -10.40 9.09
C ALA A 428 -12.83 -10.91 10.49
N HIS A 429 -12.75 -10.00 11.47
CA HIS A 429 -13.27 -10.23 12.81
C HIS A 429 -14.76 -9.86 12.90
N VAL A 430 -15.57 -10.73 13.51
CA VAL A 430 -16.97 -10.40 13.84
C VAL A 430 -17.08 -10.05 15.32
N LEU A 431 -17.56 -8.84 15.62
CA LEU A 431 -17.45 -8.20 16.93
C LEU A 431 -18.77 -7.59 17.39
N LEU A 432 -18.86 -7.26 18.68
CA LEU A 432 -19.97 -6.47 19.23
C LEU A 432 -19.91 -5.01 18.75
N PRO A 433 -21.06 -4.30 18.67
CA PRO A 433 -21.09 -2.88 18.31
C PRO A 433 -20.21 -2.03 19.24
N ALA A 434 -19.44 -1.12 18.64
CA ALA A 434 -18.46 -0.29 19.34
C ALA A 434 -18.44 1.18 18.85
N LEU A 435 -18.97 1.49 17.66
CA LEU A 435 -19.02 2.84 17.10
C LEU A 435 -20.22 3.65 17.61
N THR A 436 -21.30 2.99 18.04
CA THR A 436 -22.53 3.61 18.54
C THR A 436 -22.66 3.69 20.07
N GLN A 437 -21.58 3.36 20.80
CA GLN A 437 -21.56 3.43 22.28
C GLN A 437 -21.36 4.84 22.82
#